data_AF-A0A357N693-F1
#
_entry.id   AF-A0A357N693-F1
#
_cell.length_a   1.000
_cell.length_b   1.000
_cell.length_c   1.000
_cell.angle_alpha   90.00
_cell.angle_beta   90.00
_cell.angle_gamma   90.00
#
_symmetry.space_group_name_H-M   'P 1'
#
loop_
_entity.id
_entity.type
_entity.pdbx_description
1 polymer ?
#
loop_
_entity_poly.entity_id
_entity_poly.type
_entity_poly.pdbx_seq_one_letter_code
_entity_poly.pdbx_strand_id
1 'polypeptide(L)'
;MMRSSLFLALTLALGGGAACIGTADAQTAREVRKQTEASMTLSGVIDIGRDGQVEGFQLDHREKVAEDVATMVDGTVKAWRFEPVLVDGQPVRARTTVQLRLLADNLAGNTMQVRVTDANFDKVRDENNLGSDDIRALNMRPPVYPDKAASIRGQGVVLLLVKIGRDGKVADVIAERTNLTSVGPGRTMDMLRDVLAKSSVKTARNWTFKPPTTGKDKDAEFWTVRIPVHYAFDSKKERYGRWSAYIPGPRQQAPWITGEDEKATGTDLLPEGGVYMVGRNDGPRLLTPLG
;
A
#
# COMPACT_ATOMS: atom_id res chain seq x y z
N MET A 1 -86.83 3.35 -17.08
CA MET A 1 -85.85 4.03 -16.21
C MET A 1 -85.04 2.92 -15.56
N MET A 2 -83.74 2.69 -15.74
CA MET A 2 -82.61 3.46 -16.28
C MET A 2 -81.90 2.67 -17.41
N ARG A 3 -81.23 3.42 -18.28
CA ARG A 3 -80.58 3.01 -19.53
C ARG A 3 -79.09 2.69 -19.30
N SER A 4 -78.58 1.66 -19.99
CA SER A 4 -77.35 1.64 -20.84
C SER A 4 -75.99 1.95 -20.16
N SER A 5 -74.82 1.42 -20.54
CA SER A 5 -74.34 0.84 -21.79
C SER A 5 -73.12 -0.06 -21.52
N LEU A 6 -72.94 -1.10 -22.35
CA LEU A 6 -71.63 -1.69 -22.63
C LEU A 6 -70.74 -0.66 -23.35
N PHE A 7 -69.47 -0.57 -22.98
CA PHE A 7 -68.41 -0.11 -23.87
C PHE A 7 -67.17 -0.99 -23.70
N LEU A 8 -66.85 -1.67 -24.79
CA LEU A 8 -65.57 -2.30 -25.09
C LEU A 8 -64.59 -1.18 -25.49
N ALA A 9 -63.41 -1.10 -24.87
CA ALA A 9 -62.30 -0.31 -25.39
C ALA A 9 -60.98 -1.08 -25.21
N LEU A 10 -60.32 -1.26 -26.35
CA LEU A 10 -59.11 -2.02 -26.61
C LEU A 10 -57.89 -1.07 -26.55
N THR A 11 -56.79 -1.57 -25.97
CA THR A 11 -55.36 -1.21 -26.20
C THR A 11 -54.84 0.22 -25.94
N LEU A 12 -53.78 0.32 -25.12
CA LEU A 12 -52.43 0.68 -25.62
C LEU A 12 -51.35 0.24 -24.63
N ALA A 13 -50.38 -0.53 -25.14
CA ALA A 13 -49.13 -0.85 -24.46
C ALA A 13 -48.13 0.31 -24.66
N LEU A 14 -47.59 0.84 -23.57
CA LEU A 14 -46.31 1.56 -23.47
C LEU A 14 -45.70 1.03 -22.17
N GLY A 15 -44.71 0.14 -22.18
CA GLY A 15 -43.42 0.40 -22.81
C GLY A 15 -42.59 1.30 -21.90
N GLY A 16 -42.37 0.88 -20.64
CA GLY A 16 -41.67 1.66 -19.63
C GLY A 16 -40.98 0.74 -18.63
N GLY A 17 -40.16 -0.18 -19.12
CA GLY A 17 -39.21 -0.89 -18.28
C GLY A 17 -38.20 0.12 -17.75
N ALA A 18 -38.49 0.74 -16.62
CA ALA A 18 -37.48 1.35 -15.78
C ALA A 18 -36.60 0.19 -15.30
N ALA A 19 -35.54 -0.09 -16.06
CA ALA A 19 -34.49 -0.97 -15.61
C ALA A 19 -33.87 -0.33 -14.38
N CYS A 20 -34.32 -0.76 -13.19
CA CYS A 20 -33.74 -0.45 -11.90
C CYS A 20 -32.34 -1.09 -11.82
N ILE A 21 -31.37 -0.56 -12.57
CA ILE A 21 -29.97 -1.03 -12.53
C ILE A 21 -29.24 -0.44 -11.29
N GLY A 22 -29.88 0.46 -10.52
CA GLY A 22 -29.21 1.23 -9.46
C GLY A 22 -29.25 0.66 -8.03
N THR A 23 -30.05 -0.37 -7.72
CA THR A 23 -30.26 -0.78 -6.31
C THR A 23 -29.28 -1.84 -5.83
N ALA A 24 -29.00 -2.87 -6.64
CA ALA A 24 -28.13 -3.97 -6.24
C ALA A 24 -26.66 -3.53 -6.07
N ASP A 25 -26.10 -2.78 -7.03
CA ASP A 25 -24.71 -2.32 -6.95
C ASP A 25 -24.47 -1.33 -5.80
N ALA A 26 -25.44 -0.45 -5.53
CA ALA A 26 -25.39 0.49 -4.40
C ALA A 26 -25.50 -0.23 -3.05
N GLN A 27 -26.29 -1.29 -2.97
CA GLN A 27 -26.40 -2.14 -1.78
C GLN A 27 -25.06 -2.85 -1.49
N THR A 28 -24.42 -3.42 -2.52
CA THR A 28 -23.11 -4.08 -2.36
C THR A 28 -22.02 -3.08 -1.97
N ALA A 29 -21.97 -1.89 -2.57
CA ALA A 29 -20.97 -0.87 -2.19
C ALA A 29 -21.15 -0.40 -0.73
N ARG A 30 -22.38 -0.25 -0.26
CA ARG A 30 -22.67 0.12 1.14
C ARG A 30 -22.28 -0.99 2.11
N GLU A 31 -22.49 -2.25 1.73
CA GLU A 31 -22.09 -3.41 2.52
C GLU A 31 -20.56 -3.52 2.61
N VAL A 32 -19.84 -3.37 1.50
CA VAL A 32 -18.38 -3.31 1.48
C VAL A 32 -17.88 -2.18 2.38
N ARG A 33 -18.49 -0.98 2.33
CA ARG A 33 -18.13 0.15 3.22
C ARG A 33 -18.32 -0.16 4.71
N LYS A 34 -19.34 -0.95 5.08
CA LYS A 34 -19.57 -1.35 6.47
C LYS A 34 -18.51 -2.34 6.97
N GLN A 35 -17.97 -3.17 6.06
CA GLN A 35 -16.98 -4.19 6.37
C GLN A 35 -15.54 -3.70 6.17
N THR A 36 -15.34 -2.55 5.53
CA THR A 36 -14.00 -2.00 5.27
C THR A 36 -13.51 -1.27 6.51
N GLU A 37 -12.40 -1.74 7.05
CA GLU A 37 -11.66 -1.04 8.10
C GLU A 37 -11.09 0.27 7.56
N ALA A 38 -11.15 1.32 8.37
CA ALA A 38 -10.45 2.55 8.04
C ALA A 38 -8.98 2.36 8.37
N SER A 39 -8.11 2.78 7.46
CA SER A 39 -6.68 2.72 7.63
C SER A 39 -6.04 4.10 7.54
N MET A 40 -5.02 4.29 8.36
CA MET A 40 -4.13 5.45 8.32
C MET A 40 -2.69 4.96 8.20
N THR A 41 -1.91 5.62 7.34
CA THR A 41 -0.47 5.40 7.26
C THR A 41 0.26 6.58 7.87
N LEU A 42 1.19 6.28 8.78
CA LEU A 42 2.03 7.24 9.48
C LEU A 42 3.50 6.88 9.30
N SER A 43 4.39 7.86 9.43
CA SER A 43 5.82 7.64 9.37
C SER A 43 6.57 8.39 10.44
N GLY A 44 7.80 7.98 10.71
CA GLY A 44 8.64 8.66 11.66
C GLY A 44 10.04 8.07 11.74
N VAL A 45 10.77 8.54 12.75
CA VAL A 45 12.13 8.11 13.05
C VAL A 45 12.19 7.58 14.48
N ILE A 46 12.81 6.42 14.66
CA ILE A 46 13.02 5.78 15.95
C ILE A 46 14.52 5.79 16.27
N ASP A 47 14.85 6.25 17.47
CA ASP A 47 16.18 6.14 18.08
C ASP A 47 16.21 4.88 18.97
N ILE A 48 17.16 3.99 18.70
CA ILE A 48 17.30 2.68 19.34
C ILE A 48 18.58 2.69 20.20
N GLY A 49 18.42 2.35 21.47
CA GLY A 49 19.51 2.17 22.42
C GLY A 49 20.36 0.94 22.15
N ARG A 50 21.53 0.86 22.81
CA ARG A 50 22.48 -0.27 22.65
C ARG A 50 21.89 -1.62 23.07
N ASP A 51 20.88 -1.61 23.94
CA ASP A 51 20.19 -2.80 24.40
C ASP A 51 18.95 -3.14 23.56
N GLY A 52 18.66 -2.36 22.52
CA GLY A 52 17.51 -2.52 21.65
C GLY A 52 16.24 -1.80 22.12
N GLN A 53 16.24 -1.11 23.27
CA GLN A 53 15.07 -0.31 23.68
C GLN A 53 14.92 0.94 22.81
N VAL A 54 13.68 1.39 22.63
CA VAL A 54 13.42 2.69 22.02
C VAL A 54 13.79 3.80 23.01
N GLU A 55 14.80 4.61 22.66
CA GLU A 55 15.23 5.79 23.41
C GLU A 55 14.48 7.06 22.95
N GLY A 56 13.98 7.07 21.72
CA GLY A 56 13.26 8.21 21.15
C GLY A 56 12.40 7.84 19.94
N PHE A 57 11.32 8.61 19.75
CA PHE A 57 10.46 8.50 18.58
C PHE A 57 9.99 9.89 18.14
N GLN A 58 10.11 10.17 16.85
CA GLN A 58 9.62 11.38 16.22
C GLN A 58 8.62 11.00 15.13
N LEU A 59 7.35 11.33 15.33
CA LEU A 59 6.30 11.19 14.33
C LEU A 59 6.43 12.31 13.28
N ASP A 60 6.46 11.95 12.00
CA ASP A 60 6.45 12.92 10.91
C ASP A 60 5.12 13.66 10.89
N HIS A 61 5.14 14.95 10.54
CA HIS A 61 3.93 15.79 10.42
C HIS A 61 2.93 15.60 11.56
N ARG A 62 3.42 15.54 12.81
CA ARG A 62 2.63 15.33 14.02
C ARG A 62 1.42 16.27 14.13
N GLU A 63 1.54 17.48 13.60
CA GLU A 63 0.49 18.49 13.54
C GLU A 63 -0.73 18.09 12.70
N LYS A 64 -0.60 17.07 11.84
CA LYS A 64 -1.68 16.56 10.99
C LYS A 64 -2.39 15.34 11.58
N VAL A 65 -1.91 14.83 12.71
CA VAL A 65 -2.46 13.63 13.36
C VAL A 65 -3.24 14.07 14.58
N ALA A 66 -4.42 13.49 14.77
CA ALA A 66 -5.24 13.75 15.96
C ALA A 66 -4.44 13.39 17.24
N GLU A 67 -4.59 14.21 18.27
CA GLU A 67 -3.75 14.15 19.47
C GLU A 67 -3.82 12.80 20.21
N ASP A 68 -5.02 12.23 20.27
CA ASP A 68 -5.29 10.91 20.84
C ASP A 68 -4.60 9.78 20.06
N VAL A 69 -4.72 9.80 18.73
CA VAL A 69 -4.08 8.81 17.84
C VAL A 69 -2.56 8.89 17.98
N ALA A 70 -2.01 10.10 17.97
CA ALA A 70 -0.57 10.26 18.03
C ALA A 70 0.00 9.92 19.42
N THR A 71 -0.72 10.23 20.51
CA THR A 71 -0.35 9.80 21.87
C THR A 71 -0.35 8.26 21.99
N MET A 72 -1.34 7.60 21.40
CA MET A 72 -1.40 6.13 21.35
C MET A 72 -0.21 5.56 20.58
N VAL A 73 0.13 6.13 19.42
CA VAL A 73 1.31 5.70 18.63
C VAL A 73 2.60 5.93 19.41
N ASP A 74 2.77 7.09 20.03
CA ASP A 74 3.96 7.40 20.83
C ASP A 74 4.15 6.39 21.96
N GLY A 75 3.08 6.05 22.69
CA GLY A 75 3.11 5.05 23.76
C GLY A 75 3.44 3.65 23.25
N THR A 76 2.82 3.26 22.12
CA THR A 76 3.04 1.96 21.48
C THR A 76 4.49 1.79 21.02
N VAL A 77 5.04 2.78 20.30
CA VAL A 77 6.40 2.74 19.77
C VAL A 77 7.43 2.79 20.91
N LYS A 78 7.20 3.56 21.97
CA LYS A 78 8.10 3.61 23.14
C LYS A 78 8.20 2.27 23.88
N ALA A 79 7.18 1.42 23.79
CA ALA A 79 7.18 0.10 24.43
C ALA A 79 7.93 -0.96 23.61
N TRP A 80 8.35 -0.64 22.38
CA TRP A 80 9.03 -1.59 21.52
C TRP A 80 10.47 -1.89 21.93
N ARG A 81 10.89 -3.11 21.62
CA ARG A 81 12.27 -3.56 21.75
C ARG A 81 12.72 -4.23 20.46
N PHE A 82 13.87 -3.80 19.96
CA PHE A 82 14.54 -4.35 18.79
C PHE A 82 15.65 -5.30 19.20
N GLU A 83 16.08 -6.13 18.27
CA GLU A 83 17.36 -6.83 18.35
C GLU A 83 18.47 -5.78 18.35
N PRO A 84 19.44 -5.83 19.30
CA PRO A 84 20.54 -4.88 19.36
C PRO A 84 21.28 -4.79 18.03
N VAL A 85 21.43 -3.56 17.53
CA VAL A 85 22.19 -3.34 16.28
C VAL A 85 23.68 -3.43 16.60
N LEU A 86 24.37 -4.29 15.85
CA LEU A 86 25.80 -4.56 16.04
C LEU A 86 26.63 -3.89 14.94
N VAL A 87 27.74 -3.27 15.33
CA VAL A 87 28.83 -2.84 14.43
C VAL A 87 30.11 -3.48 14.96
N ASP A 88 30.81 -4.23 14.12
CA ASP A 88 32.00 -5.02 14.50
C ASP A 88 31.76 -5.92 15.73
N GLY A 89 30.56 -6.49 15.82
CA GLY A 89 30.13 -7.36 16.93
C GLY A 89 29.78 -6.63 18.23
N GLN A 90 29.87 -5.30 18.27
CA GLN A 90 29.56 -4.49 19.45
C GLN A 90 28.18 -3.81 19.31
N PRO A 91 27.33 -3.84 20.35
CA PRO A 91 26.06 -3.13 20.34
C PRO A 91 26.25 -1.61 20.28
N VAL A 92 25.63 -0.97 19.30
CA VAL A 92 25.67 0.48 19.10
C VAL A 92 24.28 1.08 19.19
N ARG A 93 24.22 2.40 19.42
CA ARG A 93 22.97 3.14 19.19
C ARG A 93 22.69 3.17 17.70
N ALA A 94 21.43 3.03 17.34
CA ALA A 94 20.99 3.02 15.95
C ALA A 94 19.79 3.94 15.75
N ARG A 95 19.55 4.30 14.50
CA ARG A 95 18.40 5.10 14.09
C ARG A 95 17.76 4.42 12.88
N THR A 96 16.44 4.30 12.91
CA THR A 96 15.66 3.70 11.82
C THR A 96 14.48 4.59 11.45
N THR A 97 14.11 4.57 10.18
CA THR A 97 12.79 5.06 9.76
C THR A 97 11.75 3.99 10.03
N VAL A 98 10.50 4.41 10.24
CA VAL A 98 9.34 3.52 10.37
C VAL A 98 8.20 4.01 9.49
N GLN A 99 7.50 3.08 8.85
CA GLN A 99 6.14 3.28 8.36
C GLN A 99 5.20 2.43 9.20
N LEU A 100 4.06 3.00 9.60
CA LEU A 100 3.05 2.36 10.44
C LEU A 100 1.72 2.31 9.70
N ARG A 101 1.02 1.18 9.81
CA ARG A 101 -0.38 1.06 9.41
C ARG A 101 -1.25 0.94 10.65
N LEU A 102 -2.13 1.92 10.80
CA LEU A 102 -3.18 1.88 11.79
C LEU A 102 -4.46 1.38 11.14
N LEU A 103 -5.24 0.61 11.90
CA LEU A 103 -6.61 0.24 11.55
C LEU A 103 -7.54 0.70 12.66
N ALA A 104 -8.71 1.16 12.23
CA ALA A 104 -9.81 1.57 13.08
C ALA A 104 -11.01 0.66 12.86
N ASP A 105 -11.48 0.04 13.93
CA ASP A 105 -12.71 -0.75 13.91
C ASP A 105 -13.90 0.20 13.76
N ASN A 106 -14.66 0.08 12.66
CA ASN A 106 -15.95 0.73 12.38
C ASN A 106 -16.00 2.28 12.42
N LEU A 107 -16.02 2.90 11.23
CA LEU A 107 -16.21 4.35 11.03
C LEU A 107 -17.56 4.93 11.50
N ALA A 108 -18.55 4.09 11.80
CA ALA A 108 -19.93 4.51 12.12
C ALA A 108 -20.30 4.36 13.61
N GLY A 109 -19.38 3.88 14.45
CA GLY A 109 -19.58 3.74 15.90
C GLY A 109 -19.13 4.96 16.70
N ASN A 110 -19.64 5.09 17.93
CA ASN A 110 -19.26 6.18 18.85
C ASN A 110 -17.88 6.00 19.51
N THR A 111 -17.24 4.82 19.36
CA THR A 111 -15.94 4.51 19.94
C THR A 111 -15.08 3.80 18.89
N MET A 112 -14.05 4.48 18.40
CA MET A 112 -13.13 3.94 17.40
C MET A 112 -11.94 3.28 18.12
N GLN A 113 -11.85 1.95 18.06
CA GLN A 113 -10.65 1.26 18.54
C GLN A 113 -9.58 1.33 17.46
N VAL A 114 -8.46 1.95 17.78
CA VAL A 114 -7.33 2.11 16.85
C VAL A 114 -6.19 1.20 17.29
N ARG A 115 -5.61 0.45 16.34
CA ARG A 115 -4.45 -0.40 16.59
C ARG A 115 -3.40 -0.24 15.51
N VAL A 116 -2.13 -0.40 15.88
CA VAL A 116 -1.03 -0.60 14.92
C VAL A 116 -1.09 -2.06 14.45
N THR A 117 -1.22 -2.26 13.14
CA THR A 117 -1.44 -3.59 12.54
C THR A 117 -0.29 -4.04 11.66
N ASP A 118 0.50 -3.10 11.16
CA ASP A 118 1.69 -3.38 10.38
C ASP A 118 2.74 -2.29 10.63
N ALA A 119 4.01 -2.67 10.57
CA ALA A 119 5.13 -1.75 10.65
C ALA A 119 6.27 -2.20 9.74
N ASN A 120 6.83 -1.25 9.01
CA ASN A 120 8.00 -1.47 8.17
C ASN A 120 9.15 -0.60 8.67
N PHE A 121 10.32 -1.19 8.85
CA PHE A 121 11.53 -0.51 9.32
C PHE A 121 12.56 -0.48 8.19
N ASP A 122 13.15 0.68 7.95
CA ASP A 122 14.19 0.85 6.95
C ASP A 122 15.30 1.77 7.49
N LYS A 123 16.52 1.57 6.99
CA LYS A 123 17.68 2.39 7.37
C LYS A 123 17.38 3.87 7.08
N VAL A 124 17.88 4.76 7.92
CA VAL A 124 17.95 6.18 7.55
C VAL A 124 18.93 6.29 6.39
N ARG A 125 18.41 6.49 5.18
CA ARG A 125 19.22 6.70 3.99
C ARG A 125 19.80 8.11 4.03
N ASP A 126 21.12 8.21 3.96
CA ASP A 126 21.77 9.46 3.59
C ASP A 126 21.66 9.60 2.07
N GLU A 127 20.85 10.56 1.62
CA GLU A 127 20.68 10.85 0.19
C GLU A 127 22.01 11.20 -0.50
N ASN A 128 23.01 11.68 0.27
CA ASN A 128 24.34 12.00 -0.24
C ASN A 128 25.26 10.78 -0.34
N ASN A 129 24.87 9.64 0.24
CA ASN A 129 25.63 8.40 0.25
C ASN A 129 24.70 7.21 -0.05
N LEU A 130 24.08 7.24 -1.23
CA LEU A 130 23.43 6.05 -1.79
C LEU A 130 24.52 5.01 -2.09
N GLY A 131 24.77 4.15 -1.10
CA GLY A 131 25.77 3.11 -1.14
C GLY A 131 25.69 2.29 -2.43
N SER A 132 26.83 1.79 -2.89
CA SER A 132 26.93 0.94 -4.07
C SER A 132 26.35 -0.48 -3.87
N ASP A 133 25.82 -0.78 -2.68
CA ASP A 133 25.25 -2.07 -2.27
C ASP A 133 23.77 -2.25 -2.64
N ASP A 134 23.10 -1.19 -3.11
CA ASP A 134 21.67 -1.18 -3.40
C ASP A 134 21.34 -0.97 -4.88
N ILE A 135 20.19 -1.50 -5.30
CA ILE A 135 19.56 -1.15 -6.58
C ILE A 135 19.09 0.31 -6.53
N ARG A 136 19.53 1.11 -7.51
CA ARG A 136 19.11 2.51 -7.65
C ARG A 136 18.26 2.71 -8.90
N ALA A 137 17.17 3.47 -8.79
CA ALA A 137 16.41 3.90 -9.94
C ALA A 137 17.25 4.87 -10.81
N LEU A 138 17.30 4.63 -12.12
CA LEU A 138 17.88 5.57 -13.10
C LEU A 138 16.78 6.30 -13.86
N ASN A 139 15.83 5.55 -14.40
CA ASN A 139 14.65 6.10 -15.07
C ASN A 139 13.41 5.33 -14.61
N MET A 140 12.63 5.97 -13.75
CA MET A 140 11.42 5.40 -13.16
C MET A 140 10.24 6.37 -13.32
N ARG A 141 9.95 6.76 -14.56
CA ARG A 141 8.80 7.64 -14.84
C ARG A 141 7.52 7.00 -14.33
N PRO A 142 6.68 7.75 -13.60
CA PRO A 142 5.44 7.21 -13.05
C PRO A 142 4.48 6.78 -14.16
N PRO A 143 3.68 5.72 -13.97
CA PRO A 143 2.66 5.32 -14.92
C PRO A 143 1.58 6.40 -15.08
N VAL A 144 1.05 6.52 -16.31
CA VAL A 144 -0.09 7.39 -16.57
C VAL A 144 -1.33 6.86 -15.87
N TYR A 145 -2.11 7.76 -15.28
CA TYR A 145 -3.39 7.43 -14.66
C TYR A 145 -4.36 6.89 -15.73
N PRO A 146 -4.88 5.65 -15.61
CA PRO A 146 -5.79 5.11 -16.61
C PRO A 146 -7.11 5.90 -16.65
N ASP A 147 -7.57 6.29 -17.85
CA ASP A 147 -8.80 7.07 -18.02
C ASP A 147 -10.01 6.43 -17.35
N LYS A 148 -10.16 5.11 -17.47
CA LYS A 148 -11.25 4.34 -16.84
C LYS A 148 -11.25 4.44 -15.31
N ALA A 149 -10.07 4.51 -14.69
CA ALA A 149 -9.95 4.70 -13.25
C ALA A 149 -10.19 6.17 -12.88
N ALA A 150 -9.62 7.10 -13.66
CA ALA A 150 -9.74 8.53 -13.44
C ALA A 150 -11.20 9.01 -13.50
N SER A 151 -11.97 8.54 -14.49
CA SER A 151 -13.36 8.95 -14.73
C SER A 151 -14.31 8.59 -13.58
N ILE A 152 -13.96 7.56 -12.80
CA ILE A 152 -14.74 7.12 -11.64
C ILE A 152 -14.05 7.40 -10.30
N ARG A 153 -12.97 8.21 -10.33
CA ARG A 153 -12.14 8.54 -9.17
C ARG A 153 -11.62 7.32 -8.40
N GLY A 154 -11.31 6.24 -9.11
CA GLY A 154 -10.81 5.01 -8.51
C GLY A 154 -9.33 5.10 -8.16
N GLN A 155 -9.01 4.89 -6.88
CA GLN A 155 -7.67 5.05 -6.30
C GLN A 155 -7.14 3.74 -5.71
N GLY A 156 -5.82 3.62 -5.67
CA GLY A 156 -5.17 2.45 -5.10
C GLY A 156 -3.64 2.49 -5.15
N VAL A 157 -3.04 1.44 -4.61
CA VAL A 157 -1.60 1.19 -4.63
C VAL A 157 -1.36 -0.13 -5.32
N VAL A 158 -0.59 -0.10 -6.41
CA VAL A 158 -0.12 -1.29 -7.11
C VAL A 158 1.27 -1.62 -6.59
N LEU A 159 1.44 -2.79 -6.00
CA LEU A 159 2.76 -3.32 -5.69
C LEU A 159 3.28 -4.11 -6.87
N LEU A 160 4.37 -3.62 -7.43
CA LEU A 160 5.09 -4.30 -8.50
C LEU A 160 6.21 -5.14 -7.91
N LEU A 161 6.39 -6.34 -8.44
CA LEU A 161 7.64 -7.09 -8.34
C LEU A 161 8.33 -7.00 -9.69
N VAL A 162 9.55 -6.46 -9.68
CA VAL A 162 10.33 -6.18 -10.88
C VAL A 162 11.62 -6.99 -10.81
N LYS A 163 11.83 -7.86 -11.82
CA LYS A 163 13.06 -8.60 -12.04
C LYS A 163 14.01 -7.72 -12.85
N ILE A 164 15.16 -7.39 -12.29
CA ILE A 164 16.17 -6.52 -12.90
C ILE A 164 17.38 -7.37 -13.28
N GLY A 165 17.77 -7.33 -14.56
CA GLY A 165 18.96 -8.02 -15.06
C GLY A 165 20.26 -7.28 -14.72
N ARG A 166 21.40 -7.94 -14.97
CA ARG A 166 22.75 -7.37 -14.79
C ARG A 166 23.01 -6.09 -15.58
N ASP A 167 22.29 -5.88 -16.67
CA ASP A 167 22.38 -4.66 -17.49
C ASP A 167 21.52 -3.51 -16.94
N GLY A 168 20.85 -3.71 -15.80
CA GLY A 168 19.99 -2.72 -15.18
C GLY A 168 18.61 -2.58 -15.84
N LYS A 169 18.28 -3.40 -16.83
CA LYS A 169 16.96 -3.40 -17.47
C LYS A 169 16.00 -4.34 -16.76
N VAL A 170 14.72 -4.05 -16.91
CA VAL A 170 13.65 -4.94 -16.44
C VAL A 170 13.58 -6.17 -17.35
N ALA A 171 13.87 -7.34 -16.77
CA ALA A 171 13.76 -8.63 -17.42
C ALA A 171 12.33 -9.17 -17.36
N ASP A 172 11.63 -8.94 -16.24
CA ASP A 172 10.22 -9.31 -16.06
C ASP A 172 9.57 -8.45 -14.97
N VAL A 173 8.24 -8.36 -14.99
CA VAL A 173 7.48 -7.60 -13.99
C VAL A 173 6.05 -8.13 -13.85
N ILE A 174 5.59 -8.25 -12.61
CA ILE A 174 4.20 -8.54 -12.27
C ILE A 174 3.65 -7.50 -11.29
N ALA A 175 2.32 -7.38 -11.24
CA ALA A 175 1.65 -6.77 -10.11
C ALA A 175 1.45 -7.86 -9.04
N GLU A 176 2.22 -7.79 -7.96
CA GLU A 176 2.08 -8.69 -6.81
C GLU A 176 0.71 -8.53 -6.16
N ARG A 177 0.24 -7.30 -6.04
CA ARG A 177 -1.05 -6.97 -5.43
C ARG A 177 -1.51 -5.59 -5.87
N THR A 178 -2.81 -5.39 -5.93
CA THR A 178 -3.40 -4.05 -6.07
C THR A 178 -4.39 -3.79 -4.94
N ASN A 179 -4.01 -2.89 -4.03
CA ASN A 179 -4.80 -2.45 -2.90
C ASN A 179 -5.62 -1.24 -3.31
N LEU A 180 -6.91 -1.21 -2.99
CA LEU A 180 -7.75 -0.05 -3.30
C LEU A 180 -7.91 0.83 -2.07
N THR A 181 -7.91 2.14 -2.31
CA THR A 181 -8.17 3.18 -1.30
C THR A 181 -9.49 3.91 -1.55
N SER A 182 -10.29 3.37 -2.47
CA SER A 182 -11.62 3.85 -2.83
C SER A 182 -12.60 2.68 -2.82
N VAL A 183 -13.81 2.92 -2.29
CA VAL A 183 -14.83 1.87 -2.13
C VAL A 183 -15.88 1.98 -3.22
N GLY A 184 -16.14 0.85 -3.90
CA GLY A 184 -17.19 0.72 -4.91
C GLY A 184 -17.76 -0.69 -4.99
N PRO A 185 -18.66 -0.96 -5.95
CA PRO A 185 -19.17 -2.30 -6.21
C PRO A 185 -18.04 -3.28 -6.59
N GLY A 186 -18.20 -4.57 -6.29
CA GLY A 186 -17.17 -5.60 -6.52
C GLY A 186 -16.60 -5.60 -7.94
N ARG A 187 -17.48 -5.61 -8.95
CA ARG A 187 -17.07 -5.55 -10.37
C ARG A 187 -16.24 -4.32 -10.71
N THR A 188 -16.60 -3.17 -10.15
CA THR A 188 -15.85 -1.92 -10.34
C THR A 188 -14.48 -2.01 -9.69
N MET A 189 -14.40 -2.58 -8.48
CA MET A 189 -13.13 -2.79 -7.79
C MET A 189 -12.21 -3.76 -8.56
N ASP A 190 -12.74 -4.83 -9.12
CA ASP A 190 -11.96 -5.78 -9.92
C ASP A 190 -11.46 -5.14 -11.22
N MET A 191 -12.31 -4.34 -11.88
CA MET A 191 -11.90 -3.53 -13.02
C MET A 191 -10.79 -2.53 -12.64
N LEU A 192 -10.93 -1.84 -11.51
CA LEU A 192 -9.91 -0.90 -11.02
C LEU A 192 -8.58 -1.60 -10.77
N ARG A 193 -8.57 -2.76 -10.10
CA ARG A 193 -7.36 -3.54 -9.88
C ARG A 193 -6.69 -3.89 -11.21
N ASP A 194 -7.46 -4.37 -12.18
CA ASP A 194 -6.95 -4.75 -13.49
C ASP A 194 -6.33 -3.57 -14.26
N VAL A 195 -7.04 -2.44 -14.37
CA VAL A 195 -6.54 -1.30 -15.19
C VAL A 195 -5.34 -0.61 -14.55
N LEU A 196 -5.30 -0.49 -13.22
CA LEU A 196 -4.17 0.09 -12.49
C LEU A 196 -2.94 -0.82 -12.59
N ALA A 197 -3.13 -2.14 -12.41
CA ALA A 197 -2.06 -3.12 -12.56
C ALA A 197 -1.48 -3.13 -13.98
N LYS A 198 -2.33 -3.17 -15.01
CA LYS A 198 -1.90 -3.14 -16.41
C LYS A 198 -1.10 -1.90 -16.77
N SER A 199 -1.54 -0.72 -16.32
CA SER A 199 -0.81 0.54 -16.58
C SER A 199 0.56 0.54 -15.89
N SER A 200 0.62 0.06 -14.65
CA SER A 200 1.84 -0.04 -13.85
C SER A 200 2.85 -1.00 -14.49
N VAL A 201 2.42 -2.23 -14.80
CA VAL A 201 3.26 -3.26 -15.43
C VAL A 201 3.77 -2.80 -16.79
N LYS A 202 2.90 -2.22 -17.64
CA LYS A 202 3.29 -1.73 -18.96
C LYS A 202 4.37 -0.66 -18.88
N THR A 203 4.22 0.29 -17.95
CA THR A 203 5.19 1.36 -17.75
C THR A 203 6.51 0.81 -17.19
N ALA A 204 6.43 -0.04 -16.17
CA ALA A 204 7.58 -0.57 -15.47
C ALA A 204 8.54 -1.38 -16.35
N ARG A 205 8.04 -2.05 -17.40
CA ARG A 205 8.89 -2.73 -18.40
C ARG A 205 9.93 -1.83 -19.07
N ASN A 206 9.72 -0.51 -19.05
CA ASN A 206 10.63 0.46 -19.66
C ASN A 206 11.51 1.18 -18.64
N TRP A 207 11.42 0.82 -17.36
CA TRP A 207 12.28 1.38 -16.33
C TRP A 207 13.71 0.84 -16.44
N THR A 208 14.64 1.65 -15.95
CA THR A 208 16.05 1.25 -15.86
C THR A 208 16.59 1.57 -14.49
N PHE A 209 17.53 0.73 -14.07
CA PHE A 209 18.12 0.73 -12.75
C PHE A 209 19.64 0.64 -12.86
N LYS A 210 20.32 1.02 -11.78
CA LYS A 210 21.73 0.78 -11.58
C LYS A 210 21.87 -0.38 -10.58
N PRO A 211 22.34 -1.55 -11.03
CA PRO A 211 22.67 -2.67 -10.16
C PRO A 211 23.67 -2.33 -9.06
N PRO A 212 23.65 -3.06 -7.93
CA PRO A 212 24.69 -2.97 -6.94
C PRO A 212 26.04 -3.36 -7.55
N THR A 213 27.09 -2.69 -7.09
CA THR A 213 28.48 -2.94 -7.51
C THR A 213 29.35 -3.43 -6.34
N THR A 214 28.80 -3.38 -5.12
CA THR A 214 29.42 -3.85 -3.88
C THR A 214 28.36 -4.59 -3.05
N GLY A 215 28.75 -5.16 -1.91
CA GLY A 215 27.86 -5.94 -1.06
C GLY A 215 27.64 -7.37 -1.56
N LYS A 216 26.90 -8.14 -0.76
CA LYS A 216 26.65 -9.58 -0.99
C LYS A 216 25.89 -9.88 -2.28
N ASP A 217 25.09 -8.92 -2.76
CA ASP A 217 24.18 -9.12 -3.88
C ASP A 217 24.81 -8.69 -5.23
N LYS A 218 26.04 -8.16 -5.27
CA LYS A 218 26.66 -7.56 -6.47
C LYS A 218 26.79 -8.51 -7.66
N ASP A 219 26.97 -9.80 -7.39
CA ASP A 219 27.22 -10.82 -8.42
C ASP A 219 25.97 -11.61 -8.81
N ALA A 220 24.80 -11.26 -8.29
CA ALA A 220 23.55 -11.92 -8.60
C ALA A 220 23.24 -11.88 -10.11
N GLU A 221 22.62 -12.94 -10.64
CA GLU A 221 22.20 -12.98 -12.04
C GLU A 221 21.06 -11.99 -12.33
N PHE A 222 20.22 -11.74 -11.33
CA PHE A 222 19.18 -10.74 -11.32
C PHE A 222 18.88 -10.30 -9.90
N TRP A 223 18.19 -9.18 -9.76
CA TRP A 223 17.62 -8.72 -8.49
C TRP A 223 16.12 -8.62 -8.63
N THR A 224 15.40 -8.95 -7.56
CA THR A 224 13.97 -8.68 -7.47
C THR A 224 13.76 -7.49 -6.55
N VAL A 225 13.05 -6.48 -7.05
CA VAL A 225 12.64 -5.32 -6.23
C VAL A 225 11.13 -5.21 -6.18
N ARG A 226 10.64 -4.72 -5.04
CA ARG A 226 9.25 -4.36 -4.80
C ARG A 226 9.12 -2.84 -4.90
N ILE A 227 8.17 -2.36 -5.69
CA ILE A 227 7.96 -0.92 -5.95
C ILE A 227 6.48 -0.59 -5.80
N PRO A 228 6.09 0.31 -4.86
CA PRO A 228 4.72 0.79 -4.74
C PRO A 228 4.45 1.92 -5.75
N VAL A 229 3.41 1.72 -6.58
CA VAL A 229 2.86 2.76 -7.46
C VAL A 229 1.54 3.26 -6.88
N HIS A 230 1.50 4.53 -6.50
CA HIS A 230 0.31 5.16 -5.92
C HIS A 230 -0.51 5.87 -6.98
N TYR A 231 -1.78 5.50 -7.11
CA TYR A 231 -2.78 6.23 -7.87
C TYR A 231 -3.69 6.98 -6.90
N ALA A 232 -3.43 8.28 -6.77
CA ALA A 232 -4.20 9.19 -5.92
C ALA A 232 -4.38 10.54 -6.60
N PHE A 233 -5.47 11.24 -6.28
CA PHE A 233 -5.68 12.62 -6.73
C PHE A 233 -5.02 13.62 -5.77
N ASP A 234 -4.98 13.28 -4.49
CA ASP A 234 -4.34 14.08 -3.45
C ASP A 234 -2.84 13.76 -3.39
N SER A 235 -2.03 14.79 -3.11
CA SER A 235 -0.60 14.63 -2.88
C SER A 235 -0.31 13.79 -1.64
N LYS A 236 0.90 13.19 -1.57
CA LYS A 236 1.38 12.47 -0.38
C LYS A 236 1.23 13.30 0.90
N LYS A 237 1.58 14.59 0.83
CA LYS A 237 1.51 15.53 1.96
C LYS A 237 0.07 15.75 2.43
N GLU A 238 -0.90 15.80 1.51
CA GLU A 238 -2.31 15.99 1.85
C GLU A 238 -2.93 14.72 2.44
N ARG A 239 -2.49 13.54 1.99
CA ARG A 239 -2.98 12.26 2.51
C ARG A 239 -2.46 11.90 3.90
N TYR A 240 -1.32 12.45 4.30
CA TYR A 240 -0.69 12.12 5.58
C TYR A 240 -1.63 12.39 6.77
N GLY A 241 -1.75 11.43 7.69
CA GLY A 241 -2.60 11.52 8.87
C GLY A 241 -4.11 11.39 8.59
N ARG A 242 -4.53 11.13 7.35
CA ARG A 242 -5.95 10.94 7.00
C ARG A 242 -6.33 9.47 7.06
N TRP A 243 -7.52 9.21 7.59
CA TRP A 243 -8.18 7.91 7.44
C TRP A 243 -8.64 7.72 6.00
N SER A 244 -8.43 6.51 5.49
CA SER A 244 -8.86 6.10 4.15
C SER A 244 -9.34 4.65 4.17
N ALA A 245 -10.10 4.23 3.17
CA ALA A 245 -10.42 2.82 3.02
C ALA A 245 -9.13 2.04 2.74
N TYR A 246 -9.00 0.85 3.32
CA TYR A 246 -7.97 -0.11 2.92
C TYR A 246 -8.60 -1.43 2.50
N ILE A 247 -8.60 -1.68 1.20
CA ILE A 247 -9.20 -2.88 0.61
C ILE A 247 -8.07 -3.68 -0.05
N PRO A 248 -7.49 -4.66 0.65
CA PRO A 248 -6.42 -5.47 0.10
C PRO A 248 -6.86 -6.22 -1.17
N GLY A 249 -5.96 -6.30 -2.15
CA GLY A 249 -6.13 -7.18 -3.30
C GLY A 249 -5.65 -8.61 -3.03
N PRO A 250 -6.01 -9.60 -3.86
CA PRO A 250 -5.37 -10.90 -3.83
C PRO A 250 -3.88 -10.74 -4.13
N ARG A 251 -3.04 -11.59 -3.51
CA ARG A 251 -1.59 -11.62 -3.78
C ARG A 251 -1.30 -12.61 -4.88
N GLN A 252 -0.54 -12.18 -5.88
CA GLN A 252 0.00 -12.99 -6.96
C GLN A 252 1.47 -13.31 -6.67
N GLN A 253 1.89 -14.50 -7.06
CA GLN A 253 3.28 -14.93 -6.95
C GLN A 253 4.00 -14.68 -8.27
N ALA A 254 5.23 -14.15 -8.19
CA ALA A 254 6.06 -14.01 -9.36
C ALA A 254 6.68 -15.38 -9.73
N PRO A 255 6.62 -15.81 -11.00
CA PRO A 255 7.08 -17.15 -11.39
C PRO A 255 8.60 -17.35 -11.21
N TRP A 256 9.37 -16.26 -11.08
CA TRP A 256 10.81 -16.30 -10.85
C TRP A 256 11.22 -16.22 -9.37
N ILE A 257 10.27 -16.05 -8.45
CA ILE A 257 10.54 -16.06 -7.01
C ILE A 257 10.36 -17.48 -6.49
N THR A 258 11.45 -18.07 -6.00
CA THR A 258 11.51 -19.45 -5.51
C THR A 258 12.28 -19.52 -4.20
N GLY A 259 12.01 -20.54 -3.36
CA GLY A 259 12.84 -20.84 -2.20
C GLY A 259 12.70 -19.81 -1.07
N GLU A 260 13.81 -19.23 -0.61
CA GLU A 260 13.79 -18.30 0.53
C GLU A 260 13.11 -16.97 0.21
N ASP A 261 13.20 -16.50 -1.04
CA ASP A 261 12.51 -15.28 -1.48
C ASP A 261 10.99 -15.42 -1.48
N GLU A 262 10.47 -16.65 -1.63
CA GLU A 262 9.05 -16.93 -1.53
C GLU A 262 8.53 -16.72 -0.10
N LYS A 263 9.36 -17.04 0.90
CA LYS A 263 9.08 -16.80 2.32
C LYS A 263 9.21 -15.32 2.70
N ALA A 264 9.95 -14.54 1.92
CA ALA A 264 10.05 -13.08 2.06
C ALA A 264 8.81 -12.38 1.50
N THR A 265 7.64 -12.69 2.08
CA THR A 265 6.36 -12.18 1.60
C THR A 265 6.28 -10.65 1.59
N GLY A 266 7.10 -10.01 2.42
CA GLY A 266 7.21 -8.55 2.50
C GLY A 266 5.94 -7.91 3.06
N THR A 267 6.05 -6.63 3.41
CA THR A 267 4.91 -5.78 3.76
C THR A 267 4.44 -5.03 2.51
N ASP A 268 3.14 -4.72 2.46
CA ASP A 268 2.60 -3.78 1.48
C ASP A 268 2.63 -2.31 1.91
N LEU A 269 3.19 -2.05 3.10
CA LEU A 269 3.40 -0.75 3.70
C LEU A 269 4.78 -0.19 3.31
N LEU A 270 4.94 0.07 2.01
CA LEU A 270 6.17 0.62 1.47
C LEU A 270 6.01 2.12 1.17
N PRO A 271 7.02 2.96 1.53
CA PRO A 271 7.00 4.36 1.17
C PRO A 271 6.88 4.59 -0.36
N GLU A 272 6.03 5.54 -0.72
CA GLU A 272 5.81 5.95 -2.11
C GLU A 272 7.11 6.40 -2.79
N GLY A 273 7.35 5.91 -4.01
CA GLY A 273 8.50 6.27 -4.83
C GLY A 273 9.80 5.51 -4.53
N GLY A 274 9.79 4.62 -3.52
CA GLY A 274 10.96 3.82 -3.17
C GLY A 274 11.16 2.57 -4.03
N VAL A 275 12.39 2.03 -3.98
CA VAL A 275 12.78 0.75 -4.57
C VAL A 275 13.30 -0.14 -3.43
N TYR A 276 12.66 -1.28 -3.23
CA TYR A 276 12.89 -2.17 -2.08
C TYR A 276 13.35 -3.54 -2.53
N MET A 277 14.56 -3.97 -2.18
CA MET A 277 15.04 -5.30 -2.56
C MET A 277 14.27 -6.39 -1.81
N VAL A 278 13.80 -7.41 -2.55
CA VAL A 278 13.13 -8.58 -1.96
C VAL A 278 14.18 -9.48 -1.30
N GLY A 279 13.80 -10.17 -0.21
CA GLY A 279 14.71 -11.07 0.53
C GLY A 279 15.74 -10.33 1.40
N ARG A 280 15.77 -9.00 1.36
CA ARG A 280 16.68 -8.19 2.17
C ARG A 280 15.96 -7.58 3.36
N ASN A 281 16.45 -7.88 4.56
CA ASN A 281 15.96 -7.29 5.80
C ASN A 281 17.00 -6.28 6.29
N ASP A 282 17.00 -5.09 5.71
CA ASP A 282 17.96 -4.02 6.03
C ASP A 282 17.58 -3.24 7.30
N GLY A 283 16.33 -3.31 7.74
CA GLY A 283 15.85 -2.67 8.96
C GLY A 283 16.19 -3.47 10.23
N PRO A 284 16.18 -2.81 11.41
CA PRO A 284 16.32 -3.50 12.68
C PRO A 284 15.14 -4.47 12.90
N ARG A 285 15.43 -5.63 13.49
CA ARG A 285 14.42 -6.64 13.80
C ARG A 285 13.67 -6.28 15.07
N LEU A 286 12.35 -6.12 14.99
CA LEU A 286 11.51 -5.95 16.17
C LEU A 286 11.33 -7.30 16.92
N LEU A 287 11.47 -7.28 18.25
CA LEU A 287 11.32 -8.45 19.11
C LEU A 287 9.98 -8.48 19.87
N THR A 288 9.36 -7.32 20.04
CA THR A 288 8.05 -7.16 20.69
C THR A 288 6.91 -7.17 19.68
N PRO A 289 5.67 -7.49 20.10
CA PRO A 289 4.48 -7.26 19.27
C PRO A 289 4.30 -5.78 18.90
N LEU A 290 3.52 -5.52 17.84
CA LEU A 290 3.25 -4.16 17.37
C LEU A 290 2.35 -3.35 18.31
N GLY A 291 1.53 -4.01 19.13
CA GLY A 291 0.58 -3.38 20.05
C GLY A 291 -0.51 -4.37 20.44
#